data_AF-A0A672Y339-F1
#
_entry.id   AF-A0A672Y339-F1
#
_cell.length_a   1.000
_cell.length_b   1.000
_cell.length_c   1.000
_cell.angle_alpha   90.00
_cell.angle_beta   90.00
_cell.angle_gamma   90.00
#
_symmetry.space_group_name_H-M   'P 1'
#
loop_
_entity.id
_entity.type
_entity.pdbx_description
1 polymer ?
#
loop_
_entity_poly.entity_id
_entity_poly.type
_entity_poly.pdbx_seq_one_letter_code
_entity_poly.pdbx_strand_id
1 'polypeptide(L)'
;MAVLWSKLSAVLPPNEEEFPLQFSDKVESSVVSVLQQSRRQLYSDATSTDRTLTAQIILDLSWEKLNTGTWRDVDKEWRRVYSYGCLFKVAALCREHPSADEILQGIRTCDMGLLMGAAIMDNVLQVLVQILQEEVRKSTKEEHEHIAKKRVKTERPRVPVIKDEQAVPRIKCPSLESFKSDYLLPLRPVILEATADHWPAFNEHPWRFDALLLPLVNTICITPSLIFITIASFVSVLL
;
A
#
# COMPACT_ATOMS: atom_id res chain seq x y z
N MET A 1 -10.28 -21.55 -13.79
CA MET A 1 -8.87 -21.12 -13.82
C MET A 1 -8.59 -20.03 -14.86
N ALA A 2 -9.22 -20.02 -16.05
CA ALA A 2 -9.53 -18.79 -16.82
C ALA A 2 -10.57 -17.85 -16.13
N VAL A 3 -10.82 -18.11 -14.84
CA VAL A 3 -11.94 -17.58 -14.08
C VAL A 3 -11.54 -16.28 -13.38
N LEU A 4 -10.29 -16.18 -12.90
CA LEU A 4 -9.83 -14.95 -12.24
C LEU A 4 -9.80 -13.78 -13.22
N TRP A 5 -9.12 -13.94 -14.36
CA TRP A 5 -9.11 -12.90 -15.40
C TRP A 5 -10.53 -12.56 -15.86
N SER A 6 -11.40 -13.55 -16.06
CA SER A 6 -12.81 -13.31 -16.44
C SER A 6 -13.56 -12.43 -15.42
N LYS A 7 -13.34 -12.63 -14.11
CA LYS A 7 -13.91 -11.76 -13.07
C LYS A 7 -13.32 -10.34 -13.12
N LEU A 8 -12.00 -10.23 -13.27
CA LEU A 8 -11.32 -8.94 -13.32
C LEU A 8 -11.73 -8.14 -14.58
N SER A 9 -11.78 -8.78 -15.75
CA SER A 9 -12.20 -8.13 -16.98
C SER A 9 -13.67 -7.71 -16.96
N ALA A 10 -14.52 -8.42 -16.21
CA ALA A 10 -15.94 -8.09 -16.10
C ALA A 10 -16.22 -6.78 -15.33
N VAL A 11 -15.26 -6.30 -14.54
CA VAL A 11 -15.38 -5.00 -13.83
C VAL A 11 -14.69 -3.86 -14.58
N LEU A 12 -14.04 -4.16 -15.70
CA LEU A 12 -13.42 -3.17 -16.57
C LEU A 12 -14.38 -2.80 -17.71
N PRO A 13 -14.21 -1.61 -18.32
CA PRO A 13 -14.96 -1.24 -19.52
C PRO A 13 -14.85 -2.33 -20.60
N PRO A 14 -15.94 -2.63 -21.33
CA PRO A 14 -16.01 -3.77 -22.23
C PRO A 14 -15.12 -3.62 -23.47
N ASN A 15 -14.77 -2.39 -23.85
CA ASN A 15 -13.92 -2.08 -25.00
C ASN A 15 -13.01 -0.89 -24.71
N GLU A 16 -12.02 -0.68 -25.58
CA GLU A 16 -11.01 0.38 -25.42
C GLU A 16 -11.62 1.79 -25.45
N GLU A 17 -12.65 2.02 -26.26
CA GLU A 17 -13.27 3.34 -26.46
C GLU A 17 -14.00 3.82 -25.20
N GLU A 18 -14.62 2.90 -24.47
CA GLU A 18 -15.31 3.16 -23.20
C GLU A 18 -14.34 3.31 -22.02
N PHE A 19 -13.05 2.99 -22.18
CA PHE A 19 -12.08 3.09 -21.09
C PHE A 19 -11.62 4.55 -20.88
N PRO A 20 -12.01 5.19 -19.76
CA PRO A 20 -11.77 6.61 -19.55
C PRO A 20 -10.28 6.85 -19.27
N LEU A 21 -9.64 7.68 -20.09
CA LEU A 21 -8.22 8.02 -19.97
C LEU A 21 -7.93 9.44 -20.46
N GLN A 22 -8.66 10.41 -19.90
CA GLN A 22 -8.51 11.83 -20.20
C GLN A 22 -7.74 12.54 -19.07
N PHE A 23 -6.73 13.30 -19.48
CA PHE A 23 -5.85 14.11 -18.63
C PHE A 23 -5.66 15.49 -19.25
N SER A 24 -5.40 16.49 -18.41
CA SER A 24 -5.06 17.85 -18.84
C SER A 24 -3.58 18.00 -19.16
N ASP A 25 -3.14 19.23 -19.44
CA ASP A 25 -1.74 19.59 -19.67
C ASP A 25 -0.84 19.47 -18.43
N LYS A 26 -1.40 19.12 -17.27
CA LYS A 26 -0.66 18.82 -16.03
C LYS A 26 0.14 17.52 -16.10
N VAL A 27 -0.26 16.59 -16.96
CA VAL A 27 0.44 15.32 -17.20
C VAL A 27 1.15 15.42 -18.54
N GLU A 28 2.44 15.09 -18.61
CA GLU A 28 3.19 15.24 -19.85
C GLU A 28 2.64 14.32 -20.96
N SER A 29 2.60 14.81 -22.20
CA SER A 29 2.05 14.07 -23.35
C SER A 29 2.74 12.72 -23.59
N SER A 30 4.01 12.60 -23.23
CA SER A 30 4.74 11.32 -23.26
C SER A 30 4.13 10.30 -22.30
N VAL A 31 3.79 10.70 -21.07
CA VAL A 31 3.15 9.85 -20.05
C VAL A 31 1.75 9.45 -20.50
N VAL A 32 0.99 10.39 -21.07
CA VAL A 32 -0.33 10.10 -21.66
C VAL A 32 -0.21 9.06 -22.79
N SER A 33 0.84 9.13 -23.61
CA SER A 33 1.07 8.16 -24.68
C SER A 33 1.36 6.75 -24.13
N VAL A 34 2.12 6.64 -23.04
CA VAL A 34 2.39 5.36 -22.36
C VAL A 34 1.12 4.80 -21.74
N LEU A 35 0.30 5.65 -21.10
CA LEU A 35 -1.02 5.26 -20.56
C LEU A 35 -1.94 4.71 -21.67
N GLN A 36 -2.01 5.40 -22.82
CA GLN A 36 -2.78 4.94 -23.98
C GLN A 36 -2.24 3.62 -24.55
N GLN A 37 -0.93 3.41 -24.50
CA GLN A 37 -0.32 2.13 -24.87
C GLN A 37 -0.74 1.01 -23.90
N SER A 38 -0.68 1.23 -22.58
CA SER A 38 -1.16 0.24 -21.61
C SER A 38 -2.65 -0.07 -21.78
N ARG A 39 -3.47 0.95 -22.08
CA ARG A 39 -4.89 0.75 -22.40
C ARG A 39 -5.07 -0.16 -23.62
N ARG A 40 -4.35 0.08 -24.72
CA ARG A 40 -4.38 -0.80 -25.90
C ARG A 40 -3.93 -2.22 -25.58
N GLN A 41 -2.87 -2.38 -24.77
CA GLN A 41 -2.35 -3.69 -24.37
C GLN A 41 -3.31 -4.47 -23.46
N LEU A 42 -4.20 -3.78 -22.75
CA LEU A 42 -5.25 -4.40 -21.93
C LEU A 42 -6.26 -5.18 -22.80
N TYR A 43 -6.62 -4.61 -23.96
CA TYR A 43 -7.63 -5.17 -24.88
C TYR A 43 -7.06 -5.98 -26.05
N SER A 44 -5.75 -6.04 -26.20
CA SER A 44 -5.08 -6.79 -27.27
C SER A 44 -4.30 -8.00 -26.73
N ASP A 45 -3.84 -8.85 -27.65
CA ASP A 45 -2.99 -10.01 -27.39
C ASP A 45 -1.51 -9.64 -27.24
N ALA A 46 -1.23 -8.54 -26.52
CA ALA A 46 0.14 -8.16 -26.18
C ALA A 46 0.81 -9.21 -25.28
N THR A 47 2.14 -9.32 -25.34
CA THR A 47 2.89 -10.25 -24.48
C THR A 47 2.79 -9.83 -23.01
N SER A 48 2.91 -10.79 -22.08
CA SER A 48 2.91 -10.51 -20.63
C SER A 48 4.02 -9.53 -20.22
N THR A 49 5.21 -9.69 -20.81
CA THR A 49 6.37 -8.84 -20.55
C THR A 49 6.11 -7.39 -20.95
N ASP A 50 5.53 -7.14 -22.13
CA ASP A 50 5.26 -5.78 -22.60
C ASP A 50 4.24 -5.06 -21.72
N ARG A 51 3.18 -5.76 -21.29
CA ARG A 51 2.18 -5.22 -20.35
C ARG A 51 2.82 -4.81 -19.03
N THR A 52 3.63 -5.71 -18.47
CA THR A 52 4.27 -5.50 -17.16
C THR A 52 5.25 -4.34 -17.21
N LEU A 53 6.08 -4.27 -18.27
CA LEU A 53 7.04 -3.20 -18.46
C LEU A 53 6.35 -1.84 -18.61
N THR A 54 5.33 -1.76 -19.45
CA THR A 54 4.61 -0.50 -19.69
C THR A 54 3.90 -0.01 -18.42
N ALA A 55 3.28 -0.92 -17.66
CA ALA A 55 2.68 -0.61 -16.37
C ALA A 55 3.72 -0.13 -15.34
N GLN A 56 4.91 -0.74 -15.33
CA GLN A 56 5.99 -0.35 -14.42
C GLN A 56 6.52 1.06 -14.74
N ILE A 57 6.68 1.42 -16.01
CA ILE A 57 7.06 2.79 -16.42
C ILE A 57 6.08 3.82 -15.86
N ILE A 58 4.77 3.56 -15.97
CA ILE A 58 3.73 4.47 -15.45
C ILE A 58 3.87 4.63 -13.95
N LEU A 59 4.09 3.52 -13.23
CA LEU A 59 4.26 3.52 -11.78
C LEU A 59 5.51 4.28 -11.35
N ASP A 60 6.64 4.08 -12.02
CA ASP A 60 7.90 4.74 -11.67
C ASP A 60 7.79 6.27 -11.86
N LEU A 61 7.28 6.70 -13.02
CA LEU A 61 7.09 8.12 -13.33
C LEU A 61 6.11 8.79 -12.38
N SER A 62 4.97 8.16 -12.11
CA SER A 62 3.99 8.73 -11.19
C SER A 62 4.47 8.69 -9.74
N TRP A 63 5.19 7.64 -9.31
CA TRP A 63 5.78 7.57 -7.99
C TRP A 63 6.73 8.73 -7.72
N GLU A 64 7.63 9.03 -8.66
CA GLU A 64 8.53 10.18 -8.55
C GLU A 64 7.75 11.49 -8.36
N LYS A 65 6.70 11.70 -9.17
CA LYS A 65 5.86 12.91 -9.10
C LYS A 65 5.09 13.02 -7.78
N LEU A 66 4.61 11.90 -7.25
CA LEU A 66 3.92 11.83 -5.97
C LEU A 66 4.84 12.15 -4.78
N ASN A 67 6.15 11.90 -4.91
CA ASN A 67 7.14 12.02 -3.84
C ASN A 67 8.14 13.18 -4.00
N THR A 68 7.93 14.08 -4.97
CA THR A 68 8.85 15.22 -5.22
C THR A 68 8.64 16.39 -4.24
N GLY A 69 7.50 16.49 -3.55
CA GLY A 69 7.16 17.63 -2.70
C GLY A 69 6.14 17.30 -1.61
N THR A 70 5.49 18.31 -1.02
CA THR A 70 4.47 18.05 0.00
C THR A 70 3.25 17.37 -0.60
N TRP A 71 2.70 16.37 0.09
CA TRP A 71 1.56 15.60 -0.42
C TRP A 71 0.35 16.47 -0.80
N ARG A 72 0.14 17.58 -0.06
CA ARG A 72 -0.96 18.52 -0.30
C ARG A 72 -0.90 19.17 -1.68
N ASP A 73 0.31 19.38 -2.19
CA ASP A 73 0.56 20.07 -3.46
C ASP A 73 0.61 19.11 -4.65
N VAL A 74 0.55 17.80 -4.40
CA VAL A 74 0.49 16.78 -5.47
C VAL A 74 -0.82 16.91 -6.23
N ASP A 75 -0.71 17.19 -7.53
CA ASP A 75 -1.86 17.33 -8.43
C ASP A 75 -2.71 16.05 -8.46
N LYS A 76 -4.03 16.22 -8.48
CA LYS A 76 -4.99 15.11 -8.52
C LYS A 76 -4.82 14.25 -9.77
N GLU A 77 -4.38 14.83 -10.89
CA GLU A 77 -4.13 14.07 -12.12
C GLU A 77 -2.98 13.08 -11.96
N TRP A 78 -1.90 13.46 -11.27
CA TRP A 78 -0.79 12.54 -10.98
C TRP A 78 -1.22 11.38 -10.07
N ARG A 79 -2.11 11.65 -9.11
CA ARG A 79 -2.72 10.59 -8.30
C ARG A 79 -3.59 9.65 -9.14
N ARG A 80 -4.31 10.17 -10.14
CA ARG A 80 -5.04 9.34 -11.11
C ARG A 80 -4.08 8.50 -11.95
N VAL A 81 -2.97 9.07 -12.45
CA VAL A 81 -1.94 8.33 -13.20
C VAL A 81 -1.42 7.16 -12.38
N TYR A 82 -1.10 7.37 -11.10
CA TYR A 82 -0.65 6.31 -10.20
C TYR A 82 -1.70 5.19 -10.07
N SER A 83 -2.98 5.54 -9.88
CA SER A 83 -4.08 4.56 -9.83
C SER A 83 -4.21 3.73 -11.11
N TYR A 84 -4.09 4.35 -12.29
CA TYR A 84 -4.09 3.62 -13.55
C TYR A 84 -2.86 2.72 -13.70
N GLY A 85 -1.68 3.17 -13.27
CA GLY A 85 -0.48 2.33 -13.21
C GLY A 85 -0.69 1.08 -12.35
N CYS A 86 -1.28 1.24 -11.15
CA CYS A 86 -1.63 0.13 -10.29
C CYS A 86 -2.62 -0.84 -10.97
N LEU A 87 -3.66 -0.30 -11.61
CA LEU A 87 -4.64 -1.09 -12.35
C LEU A 87 -3.98 -1.90 -13.47
N PHE A 88 -3.16 -1.27 -14.31
CA PHE A 88 -2.52 -1.96 -15.44
C PHE A 88 -1.53 -3.04 -14.96
N LYS A 89 -0.81 -2.79 -13.86
CA LYS A 89 0.08 -3.80 -13.27
C LYS A 89 -0.69 -5.00 -12.75
N VAL A 90 -1.79 -4.77 -12.03
CA VAL A 90 -2.66 -5.85 -11.54
C VAL A 90 -3.24 -6.65 -12.69
N ALA A 91 -3.69 -5.96 -13.74
CA ALA A 91 -4.21 -6.60 -14.94
C ALA A 91 -3.15 -7.44 -15.66
N ALA A 92 -1.90 -6.96 -15.72
CA ALA A 92 -0.78 -7.70 -16.30
C ALA A 92 -0.47 -8.98 -15.49
N LEU A 93 -0.32 -8.85 -14.16
CA LEU A 93 -0.03 -9.96 -13.26
C LEU A 93 -1.11 -11.05 -13.34
N CYS A 94 -2.38 -10.64 -13.41
CA CYS A 94 -3.52 -11.57 -13.32
C CYS A 94 -4.06 -12.03 -14.68
N ARG A 95 -3.40 -11.70 -15.80
CA ARG A 95 -3.91 -12.00 -17.15
C ARG A 95 -3.89 -13.50 -17.46
N GLU A 96 -2.82 -14.17 -17.06
CA GLU A 96 -2.55 -15.57 -17.41
C GLU A 96 -2.84 -16.49 -16.22
N HIS A 97 -1.85 -17.26 -15.78
CA HIS A 97 -1.94 -18.17 -14.64
C HIS A 97 -1.08 -17.63 -13.48
N PRO A 98 -1.57 -16.62 -12.74
CA PRO A 98 -0.80 -16.04 -11.65
C PRO A 98 -0.58 -17.06 -10.55
N SER A 99 0.66 -17.10 -10.05
CA SER A 99 1.03 -17.74 -8.80
C SER A 99 0.38 -17.05 -7.60
N ALA A 100 0.37 -17.72 -6.44
CA ALA A 100 -0.15 -17.14 -5.21
C ALA A 100 0.58 -15.84 -4.82
N ASP A 101 1.88 -15.74 -5.07
CA ASP A 101 2.65 -14.51 -4.79
C ASP A 101 2.27 -13.37 -5.74
N GLU A 102 2.00 -13.65 -7.02
CA GLU A 102 1.53 -12.64 -7.97
C GLU A 102 0.14 -12.11 -7.61
N ILE A 103 -0.76 -12.97 -7.10
CA ILE A 103 -2.06 -12.53 -6.58
C ILE A 103 -1.86 -11.62 -5.35
N LEU A 104 -0.98 -11.99 -4.42
CA LEU A 104 -0.65 -11.15 -3.26
C LEU A 104 0.03 -9.84 -3.67
N GLN A 105 0.87 -9.87 -4.71
CA GLN A 105 1.46 -8.66 -5.30
C GLN A 105 0.38 -7.78 -5.95
N GLY A 106 -0.63 -8.38 -6.60
CA GLY A 106 -1.80 -7.68 -7.11
C GLY A 106 -2.55 -6.95 -6.00
N ILE A 107 -2.85 -7.62 -4.88
CA ILE A 107 -3.50 -7.02 -3.71
C ILE A 107 -2.67 -5.83 -3.18
N ARG A 108 -1.37 -6.04 -2.94
CA ARG A 108 -0.45 -4.98 -2.49
C ARG A 108 -0.43 -3.79 -3.46
N THR A 109 -0.46 -4.06 -4.77
CA THR A 109 -0.48 -3.02 -5.81
C THR A 109 -1.77 -2.21 -5.77
N CYS A 110 -2.93 -2.86 -5.60
CA CYS A 110 -4.20 -2.17 -5.42
C CYS A 110 -4.22 -1.33 -4.13
N ASP A 111 -3.74 -1.88 -3.01
CA ASP A 111 -3.70 -1.17 -1.73
C ASP A 111 -2.84 0.10 -1.81
N MET A 112 -1.69 0.02 -2.49
CA MET A 112 -0.88 1.20 -2.78
C MET A 112 -1.62 2.23 -3.63
N GLY A 113 -2.35 1.79 -4.66
CA GLY A 113 -3.18 2.67 -5.49
C GLY A 113 -4.33 3.33 -4.71
N LEU A 114 -4.95 2.62 -3.77
CA LEU A 114 -5.99 3.17 -2.90
C LEU A 114 -5.43 4.16 -1.88
N LEU A 115 -4.20 3.94 -1.41
CA LEU A 115 -3.53 4.78 -0.43
C LEU A 115 -2.97 6.08 -1.04
N MET A 116 -2.31 5.96 -2.19
CA MET A 116 -1.53 7.03 -2.81
C MET A 116 -2.22 7.65 -4.03
N GLY A 117 -3.08 6.89 -4.69
CA GLY A 117 -3.74 7.33 -5.89
C GLY A 117 -5.01 8.16 -5.64
N ALA A 118 -5.77 8.34 -6.71
CA ALA A 118 -7.12 8.89 -6.70
C ALA A 118 -8.13 7.84 -7.17
N ALA A 119 -9.39 7.99 -6.75
CA ALA A 119 -10.48 7.14 -7.25
C ALA A 119 -10.57 7.20 -8.79
N ILE A 120 -10.61 6.04 -9.43
CA ILE A 120 -10.82 5.86 -10.88
C ILE A 120 -11.92 4.83 -11.08
N MET A 121 -12.74 5.00 -12.13
CA MET A 121 -13.80 4.05 -12.53
C MET A 121 -14.60 3.53 -11.34
N ASP A 122 -15.21 4.45 -10.57
CA ASP A 122 -16.02 4.15 -9.39
C ASP A 122 -15.32 3.23 -8.36
N ASN A 123 -14.05 3.52 -8.07
CA ASN A 123 -13.20 2.78 -7.14
C ASN A 123 -12.91 1.34 -7.57
N VAL A 124 -12.69 1.12 -8.87
CA VAL A 124 -12.37 -0.21 -9.43
C VAL A 124 -11.29 -0.96 -8.65
N LEU A 125 -10.24 -0.29 -8.15
CA LEU A 125 -9.16 -0.93 -7.38
C LEU A 125 -9.68 -1.61 -6.12
N GLN A 126 -10.68 -1.05 -5.45
CA GLN A 126 -11.31 -1.67 -4.28
C GLN A 126 -12.05 -2.95 -4.66
N VAL A 127 -12.72 -2.95 -5.82
CA VAL A 127 -13.40 -4.13 -6.36
C VAL A 127 -12.38 -5.21 -6.73
N LEU A 128 -11.25 -4.85 -7.35
CA LEU A 128 -10.19 -5.79 -7.67
C LEU A 128 -9.61 -6.45 -6.41
N VAL A 129 -9.38 -5.68 -5.33
CA VAL A 129 -8.93 -6.25 -4.03
C VAL A 129 -9.88 -7.33 -3.54
N GLN A 130 -11.20 -7.07 -3.59
CA GLN A 130 -12.19 -8.05 -3.16
C GLN A 130 -12.12 -9.34 -3.99
N ILE A 131 -12.04 -9.23 -5.32
CA ILE A 131 -11.91 -10.36 -6.24
C ILE A 131 -10.64 -11.17 -5.93
N LEU A 132 -9.49 -10.51 -5.76
CA LEU A 132 -8.21 -11.16 -5.51
C LEU A 132 -8.17 -11.83 -4.12
N GLN A 133 -8.73 -11.18 -3.09
CA GLN A 133 -8.82 -11.76 -1.75
C GLN A 133 -9.71 -13.01 -1.70
N GLU A 134 -10.80 -13.02 -2.48
CA GLU A 134 -11.63 -14.22 -2.62
C GLU A 134 -10.87 -15.37 -3.28
N GLU A 135 -10.03 -15.09 -4.27
CA GLU A 135 -9.22 -16.11 -4.92
C GLU A 135 -8.21 -16.73 -3.96
N VAL A 136 -7.52 -15.91 -3.15
CA VAL A 136 -6.61 -16.40 -2.09
C VAL A 136 -7.35 -17.31 -1.10
N ARG A 137 -8.55 -16.90 -0.66
CA ARG A 137 -9.36 -17.70 0.28
C ARG A 137 -9.81 -19.04 -0.31
N LYS A 138 -10.01 -19.14 -1.63
CA LYS A 138 -10.38 -20.39 -2.30
C LYS A 138 -9.20 -21.36 -2.33
N SER A 139 -8.02 -20.89 -2.73
CA SER A 139 -6.80 -21.71 -2.74
C SER A 139 -6.49 -22.29 -1.36
N THR A 140 -6.65 -21.51 -0.29
CA THR A 140 -6.45 -22.01 1.08
C THR A 140 -7.50 -23.06 1.49
N LYS A 141 -8.77 -22.92 1.08
CA LYS A 141 -9.80 -23.92 1.42
C LYS A 141 -9.55 -25.27 0.73
N GLU A 142 -9.10 -25.26 -0.51
CA GLU A 142 -8.74 -26.46 -1.27
C GLU A 142 -7.52 -27.18 -0.66
N GLU A 143 -6.50 -26.44 -0.23
CA GLU A 143 -5.34 -26.99 0.48
C GLU A 143 -5.72 -27.60 1.85
N HIS A 144 -6.65 -26.96 2.58
CA HIS A 144 -7.09 -27.44 3.88
C HIS A 144 -7.98 -28.69 3.81
N GLU A 145 -8.74 -28.92 2.72
CA GLU A 145 -9.48 -30.17 2.52
C GLU A 145 -8.55 -31.37 2.28
N HIS A 146 -7.39 -31.16 1.64
CA HIS A 146 -6.38 -32.20 1.46
C HIS A 146 -5.59 -32.52 2.76
N ILE A 147 -5.50 -31.58 3.71
CA ILE A 147 -4.74 -31.73 4.97
C ILE A 147 -5.67 -32.11 6.16
N ALA A 148 -6.99 -32.13 5.97
CA ALA A 148 -8.01 -32.34 7.02
C ALA A 148 -8.11 -33.77 7.61
N LYS A 149 -7.00 -34.53 7.74
CA LYS A 149 -6.93 -35.73 8.59
C LYS A 149 -6.18 -35.56 9.91
N LYS A 150 -5.73 -34.36 10.28
CA LYS A 150 -5.26 -34.11 11.66
C LYS A 150 -5.51 -32.67 12.09
N ARG A 151 -6.73 -32.38 12.56
CA ARG A 151 -7.04 -31.12 13.23
C ARG A 151 -6.35 -31.11 14.61
N VAL A 152 -5.26 -30.36 14.73
CA VAL A 152 -4.78 -29.89 16.04
C VAL A 152 -5.53 -28.60 16.36
N LYS A 153 -6.15 -28.60 17.54
CA LYS A 153 -6.94 -27.52 18.12
C LYS A 153 -6.04 -26.31 18.37
N THR A 154 -6.28 -25.19 17.68
CA THR A 154 -5.55 -23.94 17.88
C THR A 154 -5.86 -23.37 19.26
N GLU A 155 -4.90 -23.51 20.17
CA GLU A 155 -4.89 -22.80 21.46
C GLU A 155 -4.57 -21.32 21.20
N ARG A 156 -5.21 -20.42 21.96
CA ARG A 156 -4.97 -18.97 21.87
C ARG A 156 -3.49 -18.69 22.19
N PRO A 157 -2.79 -17.78 21.47
CA PRO A 157 -1.42 -17.43 21.83
C PRO A 157 -1.43 -16.85 23.24
N ARG A 158 -0.75 -17.54 24.17
CA ARG A 158 -0.51 -17.00 25.51
C ARG A 158 0.42 -15.80 25.32
N VAL A 159 0.01 -14.65 25.85
CA VAL A 159 0.85 -13.45 25.89
C VAL A 159 2.21 -13.84 26.48
N PRO A 160 3.34 -13.62 25.79
CA PRO A 160 4.63 -13.99 26.31
C PRO A 160 4.91 -13.18 27.59
N VAL A 161 5.13 -13.90 28.69
CA VAL A 161 5.57 -13.30 29.95
C VAL A 161 7.01 -12.84 29.74
N ILE A 162 7.21 -11.53 29.57
CA ILE A 162 8.54 -10.92 29.47
C ILE A 162 9.20 -11.07 30.85
N LYS A 163 10.35 -11.75 30.90
CA LYS A 163 11.16 -11.85 32.12
C LYS A 163 11.89 -10.51 32.31
N ASP A 164 11.94 -9.98 33.53
CA ASP A 164 12.60 -8.70 33.84
C ASP A 164 14.07 -8.65 33.40
N GLU A 165 14.74 -9.81 33.31
CA GLU A 165 16.11 -9.99 32.82
C GLU A 165 16.29 -9.66 31.33
N GLN A 166 15.20 -9.56 30.55
CA GLN A 166 15.19 -9.20 29.12
C GLN A 166 14.65 -7.77 28.90
N ALA A 167 14.45 -6.98 29.96
CA ALA A 167 13.95 -5.62 29.83
C ALA A 167 14.97 -4.71 29.12
N VAL A 168 14.47 -3.90 28.19
CA VAL A 168 15.28 -2.89 27.50
C VAL A 168 15.72 -1.83 28.53
N PRO A 169 17.02 -1.50 28.62
CA PRO A 169 17.51 -0.52 29.58
C PRO A 169 16.90 0.87 29.33
N ARG A 170 16.67 1.62 30.40
CA ARG A 170 16.11 2.97 30.38
C ARG A 170 17.17 3.95 30.88
N ILE A 171 17.43 5.01 30.12
CA ILE A 171 18.42 6.03 30.48
C ILE A 171 17.83 7.42 30.31
N LYS A 172 18.19 8.34 31.22
CA LYS A 172 17.66 9.70 31.24
C LYS A 172 18.68 10.67 30.65
N CYS A 173 18.32 11.37 29.57
CA CYS A 173 19.13 12.39 28.90
C CYS A 173 20.64 12.05 28.78
N PRO A 174 21.04 10.97 28.09
CA PRO A 174 22.45 10.68 27.86
C PRO A 174 23.11 11.77 27.02
N SER A 175 24.43 11.93 27.14
CA SER A 175 25.18 12.72 26.17
C SER A 175 25.17 12.02 24.81
N LEU A 176 25.34 12.79 23.74
CA LEU A 176 25.42 12.22 22.39
C LEU A 176 26.58 11.23 22.25
N GLU A 177 27.69 11.51 22.93
CA GLU A 177 28.88 10.66 22.94
C GLU A 177 28.63 9.32 23.63
N SER A 178 28.04 9.33 24.84
CA SER A 178 27.71 8.10 25.56
C SER A 178 26.66 7.28 24.82
N PHE A 179 25.64 7.94 24.24
CA PHE A 179 24.64 7.26 23.44
C PHE A 179 25.26 6.58 22.21
N LYS A 180 26.17 7.28 21.52
CA LYS A 180 26.86 6.77 20.34
C LYS A 180 27.73 5.55 20.64
N SER A 181 28.57 5.65 21.67
CA SER A 181 29.50 4.59 22.09
C SER A 181 28.75 3.34 22.57
N ASP A 182 27.74 3.52 23.42
CA ASP A 182 27.24 2.43 24.25
C ASP A 182 25.99 1.74 23.65
N TYR A 183 25.27 2.43 22.74
CA TYR A 183 23.99 1.95 22.19
C TYR A 183 23.93 2.00 20.67
N LEU A 184 24.27 3.13 20.04
CA LEU A 184 24.12 3.30 18.59
C LEU A 184 25.10 2.44 17.80
N LEU A 185 26.42 2.53 18.08
CA LEU A 185 27.44 1.73 17.38
C LEU A 185 27.33 0.23 17.67
N PRO A 186 27.05 -0.21 18.92
CA PRO A 186 26.85 -1.62 19.23
C PRO A 186 25.48 -2.17 18.84
N LEU A 187 24.58 -1.33 18.29
CA LEU A 187 23.21 -1.69 17.90
C LEU A 187 22.38 -2.29 19.06
N ARG A 188 22.52 -1.72 20.26
CA ARG A 188 21.81 -2.17 21.46
C ARG A 188 20.54 -1.33 21.69
N PRO A 189 19.37 -1.97 21.92
CA PRO A 189 18.14 -1.25 22.18
C PRO A 189 18.19 -0.53 23.52
N VAL A 190 17.64 0.68 23.59
CA VAL A 190 17.56 1.50 24.80
C VAL A 190 16.35 2.42 24.74
N ILE A 191 15.74 2.70 25.90
CA ILE A 191 14.66 3.68 26.05
C ILE A 191 15.25 4.99 26.59
N LEU A 192 15.06 6.08 25.85
CA LEU A 192 15.50 7.42 26.26
C LEU A 192 14.36 8.14 27.00
N GLU A 193 14.59 8.43 28.28
CA GLU A 193 13.68 9.21 29.11
C GLU A 193 14.07 10.70 29.12
N ALA A 194 13.10 11.58 29.37
CA ALA A 194 13.29 13.03 29.46
C ALA A 194 13.86 13.72 28.21
N THR A 195 13.79 13.05 27.06
CA THR A 195 14.27 13.59 25.77
C THR A 195 13.14 14.23 24.97
N ALA A 196 11.93 13.65 25.00
CA ALA A 196 10.77 14.11 24.24
C ALA A 196 9.68 14.74 25.12
N ASP A 197 9.87 14.80 26.44
CA ASP A 197 8.86 15.23 27.42
C ASP A 197 8.40 16.68 27.20
N HIS A 198 9.26 17.51 26.60
CA HIS A 198 8.96 18.90 26.27
C HIS A 198 8.22 19.05 24.93
N TRP A 199 7.94 17.97 24.19
CA TRP A 199 7.31 18.10 22.89
C TRP A 199 5.90 18.70 23.02
N PRO A 200 5.51 19.65 22.15
CA PRO A 200 4.18 20.25 22.16
C PRO A 200 3.05 19.20 22.11
N ALA A 201 3.34 18.07 21.45
CA ALA A 201 2.53 16.85 21.39
C ALA A 201 2.06 16.28 22.75
N PHE A 202 2.77 16.55 23.84
CA PHE A 202 2.40 16.06 25.18
C PHE A 202 1.69 17.12 26.03
N ASN A 203 1.90 18.41 25.75
CA ASN A 203 1.49 19.50 26.64
C ASN A 203 0.59 20.56 25.98
N GLU A 204 0.95 21.06 24.80
CA GLU A 204 0.28 22.19 24.13
C GLU A 204 -0.79 21.72 23.13
N HIS A 205 -0.49 20.65 22.40
CA HIS A 205 -1.36 19.98 21.46
C HIS A 205 -1.41 18.49 21.79
N PRO A 206 -1.95 18.12 22.96
CA PRO A 206 -2.08 16.73 23.34
C PRO A 206 -2.90 16.00 22.28
N TRP A 207 -2.43 14.83 21.87
CA TRP A 207 -3.10 13.96 20.90
C TRP A 207 -4.45 13.48 21.44
N ARG A 208 -5.47 14.34 21.37
CA ARG A 208 -6.85 14.02 21.69
C ARG A 208 -7.51 13.42 20.47
N PHE A 209 -8.36 12.42 20.70
CA PHE A 209 -9.09 11.70 19.65
C PHE A 209 -9.78 12.66 18.67
N ASP A 210 -10.37 13.75 19.19
CA ASP A 210 -11.10 14.74 18.39
C ASP A 210 -10.18 15.62 17.52
N ALA A 211 -8.96 15.93 17.98
CA ALA A 211 -7.98 16.72 17.24
C ALA A 211 -7.32 15.93 16.10
N LEU A 212 -7.23 14.60 16.26
CA LEU A 212 -6.81 13.68 15.20
C LEU A 212 -7.92 13.47 14.16
N LEU A 213 -9.19 13.50 14.56
CA LEU A 213 -10.32 13.22 13.66
C LEU A 213 -10.74 14.40 12.80
N LEU A 214 -10.59 15.66 13.21
CA LEU A 214 -10.98 16.79 12.34
C LEU A 214 -10.21 16.86 11.00
N PRO A 215 -8.91 16.53 10.94
CA PRO A 215 -8.19 16.35 9.67
C PRO A 215 -8.49 15.01 8.96
N LEU A 216 -8.80 13.93 9.71
CA LEU A 216 -8.99 12.58 9.15
C LEU A 216 -10.42 12.33 8.64
N VAL A 217 -11.44 12.86 9.31
CA VAL A 217 -12.87 12.69 8.96
C VAL A 217 -13.23 13.48 7.72
N ASN A 218 -12.57 14.61 7.46
CA ASN A 218 -12.74 15.35 6.20
C ASN A 218 -11.98 14.74 5.02
N THR A 219 -11.32 13.58 5.16
CA THR A 219 -10.59 12.97 4.05
C THR A 219 -10.80 11.47 3.88
N ILE A 220 -11.16 10.65 4.87
CA ILE A 220 -11.17 9.20 4.67
C ILE A 220 -12.31 8.49 5.42
N CYS A 221 -13.19 7.81 4.66
CA CYS A 221 -14.05 6.73 5.15
C CYS A 221 -13.16 5.58 5.66
N ILE A 222 -13.04 5.44 6.97
CA ILE A 222 -12.12 4.47 7.60
C ILE A 222 -12.68 3.05 7.51
N THR A 223 -11.92 2.15 6.87
CA THR A 223 -11.93 0.72 7.18
C THR A 223 -10.71 0.37 8.04
N PRO A 224 -10.74 -0.73 8.83
CA PRO A 224 -9.84 -0.94 9.99
C PRO A 224 -8.35 -1.18 9.65
N SER A 225 -7.98 -1.26 8.38
CA SER A 225 -6.62 -1.59 7.94
C SER A 225 -5.64 -0.40 7.98
N LEU A 226 -6.15 0.84 8.10
CA LEU A 226 -5.34 2.07 7.92
C LEU A 226 -4.57 2.54 9.16
N ILE A 227 -4.76 1.93 10.34
CA ILE A 227 -4.12 2.41 11.60
C ILE A 227 -2.59 2.26 11.57
N PHE A 228 -2.04 1.36 10.76
CA PHE A 228 -0.59 1.11 10.72
C PHE A 228 0.22 2.12 9.90
N ILE A 229 -0.40 2.85 8.97
CA ILE A 229 0.35 3.63 7.97
C ILE A 229 0.69 5.04 8.47
N THR A 230 -0.13 5.61 9.36
CA THR A 230 0.06 6.99 9.84
C THR A 230 1.35 7.17 10.66
N ILE A 231 1.91 6.09 11.22
CA ILE A 231 3.16 6.13 11.99
C ILE A 231 4.39 6.24 11.07
N ALA A 232 4.35 5.68 9.86
CA ALA A 232 5.51 5.66 8.97
C ALA A 232 5.77 7.03 8.29
N SER A 233 4.71 7.75 7.90
CA SER A 233 4.87 9.08 7.26
C SER A 233 5.36 10.17 8.22
N PHE A 234 5.19 10.01 9.53
CA PHE A 234 5.62 11.02 10.50
C PHE A 234 7.15 11.02 10.74
N VAL A 235 7.81 9.88 10.53
CA VAL A 235 9.28 9.75 10.68
C VAL A 235 10.02 10.48 9.55
N SER A 236 9.42 10.57 8.37
CA SER A 236 10.06 11.20 7.20
C SER A 236 10.01 12.74 7.21
N VAL A 237 9.27 13.35 8.14
CA VAL A 237 9.17 14.81 8.31
C VAL A 237 10.07 15.29 9.47
N LEU A 238 10.65 14.37 10.24
CA LEU A 238 11.48 14.66 11.42
C LEU A 238 12.96 14.25 11.27
N LEU A 239 13.39 13.92 10.05
CA LEU A 239 14.79 13.78 9.63
C LEU A 239 15.04 14.74 8.46
#